data_AF-T0L2G6-F1
#
_entry.id   AF-T0L2G6-F1
#
_cell.length_a   1.000
_cell.length_b   1.000
_cell.length_c   1.000
_cell.angle_alpha   90.00
_cell.angle_beta   90.00
_cell.angle_gamma   90.00
#
_symmetry.space_group_name_H-M   'P 1'
#
loop_
_entity.id
_entity.type
_entity.pdbx_description
1 polymer ?
#
loop_
_entity_poly.entity_id
_entity_poly.type
_entity_poly.pdbx_seq_one_letter_code
_entity_poly.pdbx_strand_id
1 'polypeptide(L)' 'MVTFEADSASELEINFAKVVDEYLQTCKELGRKPQKTYKGVFNVRIDPKLHQKIHKEALKAGVSLNAFIQNVLTSKVATV' A
#
# COMPACT_ATOMS: atom_id res chain seq x y z
N MET A 1 -0.69 -13.75 5.34
CA MET A 1 -0.91 -14.18 3.95
C MET A 1 -2.18 -14.99 3.95
N VAL A 2 -3.13 -14.64 3.08
CA VAL A 2 -4.44 -15.29 3.00
C VAL A 2 -4.48 -15.97 1.64
N THR A 3 -4.53 -17.30 1.64
CA THR A 3 -4.49 -18.14 0.43
C THR A 3 -5.78 -18.94 0.34
N PHE A 4 -6.38 -18.96 -0.85
CA PHE A 4 -7.61 -19.71 -1.15
C PHE A 4 -7.42 -20.47 -2.46
N GLU A 5 -7.93 -21.69 -2.50
CA GLU A 5 -7.93 -22.56 -3.67
C GLU A 5 -9.38 -22.97 -3.94
N ALA A 6 -9.74 -23.17 -5.20
CA ALA A 6 -11.07 -23.64 -5.60
C ALA A 6 -10.96 -24.45 -6.89
N ASP A 7 -11.76 -25.53 -6.99
CA ASP A 7 -11.76 -26.44 -8.14
C ASP A 7 -12.66 -25.95 -9.29
N SER A 8 -13.48 -24.92 -9.05
CA SER A 8 -14.31 -24.28 -10.07
C SER A 8 -14.49 -22.78 -9.85
N ALA A 9 -14.76 -22.04 -10.93
CA ALA A 9 -15.01 -20.59 -10.87
C ALA A 9 -16.18 -20.21 -9.93
N SER A 10 -17.17 -21.09 -9.81
CA SER A 10 -18.34 -20.90 -8.95
C SER A 10 -18.02 -21.02 -7.46
N GLU A 11 -17.01 -21.81 -7.11
CA GLU A 11 -16.56 -22.00 -5.71
C GLU A 11 -15.52 -20.96 -5.28
N LEU A 12 -14.85 -20.32 -6.24
CA LEU A 12 -13.81 -19.33 -5.99
C LEU A 12 -14.32 -18.14 -5.17
N GLU A 13 -15.48 -17.57 -5.53
CA GLU A 13 -16.07 -16.43 -4.81
C GLU A 13 -16.52 -16.81 -3.39
N ILE A 14 -17.08 -18.01 -3.24
CA ILE A 14 -17.56 -18.53 -1.95
C ILE A 14 -16.37 -18.77 -1.01
N ASN A 15 -15.32 -19.44 -1.50
CA ASN A 15 -14.11 -19.71 -0.74
C ASN A 15 -13.37 -18.41 -0.41
N PHE A 16 -13.32 -17.45 -1.34
CA PHE A 16 -12.76 -16.13 -1.08
C PHE A 16 -13.50 -15.40 0.05
N ALA A 17 -14.83 -15.32 -0.02
CA ALA A 17 -15.65 -14.65 1.00
C ALA A 17 -15.47 -15.30 2.38
N LYS A 18 -15.49 -16.63 2.45
CA LYS A 18 -15.30 -17.38 3.70
C LYS A 18 -13.95 -17.07 4.36
N VAL A 19 -12.88 -17.06 3.58
CA VAL A 19 -11.54 -16.82 4.11
C VAL A 19 -11.38 -15.35 4.55
N VAL A 20 -12.03 -14.40 3.88
CA VAL A 20 -12.09 -13.00 4.33
C VAL A 20 -12.84 -12.87 5.66
N ASP A 21 -13.97 -13.54 5.81
CA ASP A 21 -14.74 -13.56 7.06
C ASP A 21 -13.95 -14.18 8.22
N GLU A 22 -13.25 -15.29 7.98
CA GLU A 22 -12.36 -15.92 8.97
C GLU A 22 -11.21 -14.98 9.37
N TYR A 23 -10.62 -14.24 8.43
CA TYR A 23 -9.57 -13.25 8.72
C TYR A 23 -10.11 -12.10 9.60
N LEU A 24 -11.31 -11.59 9.28
CA LEU A 24 -11.94 -10.51 10.05
C LEU A 24 -12.33 -10.97 11.45
N GLN A 25 -12.84 -12.20 11.60
CA GLN A 25 -13.16 -12.80 12.88
C GLN A 25 -11.91 -13.01 13.73
N THR A 26 -10.83 -13.52 13.14
CA THR A 26 -9.52 -13.67 13.80
C THR A 26 -8.99 -12.30 14.27
N CYS A 27 -9.12 -11.25 13.46
CA CYS A 27 -8.75 -9.90 13.85
C CYS A 27 -9.55 -9.41 15.06
N LYS A 28 -10.86 -9.70 15.10
CA LYS A 28 -11.77 -9.35 16.20
C LYS A 28 -11.42 -10.08 17.49
N GLU A 29 -11.16 -11.39 17.43
CA GLU A 29 -10.76 -12.22 18.58
C GLU A 29 -9.41 -11.79 19.17
N LEU A 30 -8.46 -11.40 18.32
CA LEU A 30 -7.15 -10.91 18.74
C LEU A 30 -7.15 -9.43 19.18
N GLY A 31 -8.29 -8.73 19.11
CA GLY A 31 -8.38 -7.29 19.38
C GLY A 31 -7.54 -6.43 18.44
N ARG A 32 -7.17 -6.96 17.26
CA ARG A 32 -6.33 -6.29 16.27
C ARG A 32 -7.19 -5.68 15.18
N LYS A 33 -6.83 -4.46 14.75
CA LYS A 33 -7.47 -3.87 13.57
C LYS A 33 -7.00 -4.65 12.33
N PRO A 34 -7.92 -5.09 11.45
CA PRO A 34 -7.53 -5.73 10.21
C PRO A 34 -6.60 -4.81 9.41
N GLN A 35 -5.70 -5.41 8.64
CA GLN A 35 -4.78 -4.63 7.81
C GLN A 35 -5.60 -3.75 6.86
N LYS A 36 -5.36 -2.45 6.95
CA LYS A 36 -5.95 -1.51 6.00
C LYS A 36 -5.25 -1.68 4.67
N THR A 37 -6.04 -1.73 3.62
CA THR A 37 -5.53 -1.64 2.25
C THR A 37 -4.68 -0.38 2.11
N TYR A 38 -3.50 -0.52 1.52
CA TYR A 38 -2.65 0.62 1.20
C TYR A 38 -3.32 1.43 0.08
N LYS A 39 -3.93 2.56 0.43
CA LYS A 39 -4.72 3.39 -0.50
C LYS A 39 -3.90 4.16 -1.54
N GLY A 40 -2.57 4.03 -1.54
CA GLY A 40 -1.66 4.82 -2.36
C GLY A 40 -1.56 6.31 -1.98
N VAL A 41 -2.33 6.77 -0.98
CA VAL A 41 -2.29 8.15 -0.48
C VAL A 41 -1.37 8.23 0.72
N PHE A 42 -0.30 9.02 0.61
CA PHE A 42 0.73 9.18 1.63
C PHE A 42 0.91 10.66 1.99
N ASN A 43 0.18 11.11 3.01
CA ASN A 43 0.24 12.49 3.50
C ASN A 43 1.38 12.65 4.51
N VAL A 44 2.42 13.41 4.17
CA VAL A 44 3.57 13.68 5.04
C VAL A 44 3.75 15.17 5.24
N ARG A 45 3.99 15.58 6.49
CA ARG A 45 4.45 16.93 6.81
C ARG A 45 5.98 16.95 6.70
N ILE A 46 6.50 17.81 5.84
CA ILE A 46 7.93 18.05 5.67
C ILE A 46 8.27 19.52 5.90
N ASP A 47 9.52 19.80 6.25
CA ASP A 47 10.01 21.17 6.41
C ASP A 47 9.82 21.98 5.10
N PRO A 48 9.34 23.24 5.15
CA PRO A 48 9.10 24.04 3.95
C PRO A 48 10.35 24.27 3.08
N LYS A 49 11.55 24.39 3.67
CA LYS A 49 12.79 24.54 2.90
C LYS A 49 13.14 23.23 2.20
N LEU A 50 12.90 22.09 2.84
CA LEU A 50 13.06 20.79 2.20
C LEU A 50 12.06 20.61 1.06
N HIS A 51 10.79 20.97 1.25
CA HIS A 51 9.77 20.92 0.20
C HIS A 51 10.21 21.74 -1.04
N GLN A 52 10.73 22.95 -0.83
CA GLN A 52 11.24 23.79 -1.92
C GLN A 52 12.40 23.11 -2.68
N LYS A 53 13.34 22.47 -1.97
CA LYS A 53 14.46 21.76 -2.60
C LYS A 53 13.96 20.58 -3.43
N ILE A 54 13.08 19.74 -2.88
CA ILE A 54 12.53 18.58 -3.59
C ILE A 54 11.76 19.03 -4.84
N HIS A 55 10.98 20.11 -4.74
CA HIS A 55 10.26 20.64 -5.89
C HIS A 55 11.21 21.10 -7.01
N LYS A 56 12.32 21.76 -6.67
CA LYS A 56 13.36 22.14 -7.65
C LYS A 56 14.01 20.92 -8.32
N GLU A 57 14.32 19.88 -7.55
CA GLU A 57 14.89 18.65 -8.12
C GLU A 57 13.90 17.91 -9.02
N ALA A 58 12.61 17.88 -8.65
CA ALA A 58 11.56 17.32 -9.50
C ALA A 58 11.45 18.09 -10.84
N LEU A 59 11.50 19.42 -10.81
CA LEU A 59 11.53 20.25 -12.03
C LEU A 59 12.75 19.95 -12.91
N LYS A 60 13.95 19.85 -12.32
CA LYS A 60 15.18 19.51 -13.06
C LYS A 60 15.10 18.15 -13.74
N ALA A 61 14.44 17.19 -13.08
CA ALA A 61 14.22 15.85 -13.60
C ALA A 61 13.05 15.77 -14.59
N GLY A 62 12.29 16.86 -14.80
CA GLY A 62 11.15 16.89 -15.72
C GLY A 62 9.95 16.06 -15.26
N VAL A 63 9.84 15.77 -13.97
CA VAL A 63 8.79 14.91 -13.40
C VAL A 63 7.96 15.66 -12.35
N SER A 64 6.77 15.15 -12.05
CA SER A 64 5.96 15.69 -10.95
C SER A 64 6.63 15.44 -9.59
N LEU A 65 6.29 16.26 -8.59
CA LEU A 65 6.78 16.08 -7.22
C LEU A 65 6.48 14.68 -6.68
N ASN A 66 5.27 14.17 -6.92
CA ASN A 66 4.87 12.84 -6.49
C ASN A 66 5.68 11.75 -7.19
N ALA A 67 5.90 11.86 -8.50
CA ALA A 67 6.72 10.91 -9.25
C ALA A 67 8.18 10.94 -8.77
N PHE A 68 8.73 12.12 -8.50
CA PHE A 68 10.06 12.27 -7.92
C PHE A 68 10.17 11.58 -6.56
N ILE A 69 9.23 11.84 -5.65
CA ILE A 69 9.18 11.22 -4.32
C ILE A 69 9.04 9.69 -4.46
N GLN A 70 8.16 9.21 -5.34
CA GLN A 70 7.97 7.79 -5.57
C GLN A 70 9.26 7.13 -6.07
N ASN A 71 9.97 7.73 -7.02
CA ASN A 71 11.25 7.21 -7.51
C ASN A 71 12.31 7.15 -6.41
N VAL A 72 12.40 8.19 -5.58
CA VAL A 72 13.31 8.22 -4.44
C VAL A 72 12.96 7.12 -3.44
N LEU A 73 11.68 6.96 -3.09
CA LEU A 73 11.23 5.91 -2.19
C LEU A 73 11.54 4.53 -2.76
N THR A 74 11.20 4.27 -4.03
CA THR A 74 11.54 3.02 -4.73
C THR A 74 13.03 2.72 -4.66
N SER A 75 13.90 3.69 -4.93
CA SER A 75 15.36 3.50 -4.84
C SER A 75 15.87 3.15 -3.44
N LYS A 76 15.11 3.48 -2.38
CA LYS A 76 15.48 3.25 -0.99
C LYS A 76 14.85 1.99 -0.39
N VAL A 77 13.72 1.56 -0.91
CA VAL A 77 13.01 0.35 -0.45
C VAL A 77 13.20 -0.84 -1.40
N ALA A 78 13.87 -0.66 -2.55
CA ALA A 78 14.29 -1.75 -3.41
C ALA A 78 15.32 -2.63 -2.68
N THR A 79 14.79 -3.60 -1.93
CA THR A 79 15.47 -4.80 -1.47
C THR A 79 14.67 -5.94 -2.05
N VAL A 80 15.34 -6.70 -2.94
CA VAL A 80 15.05 -8.06 -3.46
C VAL A 80 13.60 -8.51 -3.47
#